data_AF-A0AB38HTV4-F1
#
_entry.id   AF-A0AB38HTV4-F1
#
_cell.length_a   1.000
_cell.length_b   1.000
_cell.length_c   1.000
_cell.angle_alpha   90.00
_cell.angle_beta   90.00
_cell.angle_gamma   90.00
#
_symmetry.space_group_name_H-M   'P 1'
#
loop_
_entity.id
_entity.type
_entity.pdbx_description
1 polymer ?
#
loop_
_entity_poly.entity_id
_entity_poly.type
_entity_poly.pdbx_seq_one_letter_code
_entity_poly.pdbx_strand_id
1 'polypeptide(L)'
;MTRHPLSCLQRDIALPSNVSSKKVFWYTFAGIAVALFAMMLLGALLAVQIPTFSDNSGGSLAMLFGSFSPILYVLIVYALLCINVFNFYGAFMAVVTTIQPFGNMRFGSTQRAVVMIAIAIANAVLSYFGDGDFSTMFLNFIFLMSYALIPWTAINLVDYYVLRRGQYSVADIFDPDGIYGRFNPIAIGAFVFAVLAEIPFISMYYYTGPVAAYLGNIDLAWIVGVPVGACLYYFPMRARLSRTGLVQTATRW
;
A
#
# COMPACT_ATOMS: atom_id res chain seq x y z
N MET A 1 -38.09 2.02 14.99
CA MET A 1 -37.24 2.52 13.89
C MET A 1 -36.03 3.23 14.48
N THR A 2 -35.02 2.48 14.90
CA THR A 2 -33.76 3.02 15.41
C THR A 2 -32.80 3.18 14.24
N ARG A 3 -32.50 4.43 13.87
CA ARG A 3 -31.49 4.72 12.84
C ARG A 3 -30.15 4.18 13.33
N HIS A 4 -29.58 3.24 12.59
CA HIS A 4 -28.25 2.71 12.88
C HIS A 4 -27.24 3.87 12.75
N PRO A 5 -26.35 4.11 13.73
CA PRO A 5 -25.43 5.25 13.74
C PRO A 5 -24.48 5.32 12.53
N LEU A 6 -24.40 4.25 11.74
CA LEU A 6 -23.60 4.16 10.52
C LEU A 6 -24.16 5.00 9.36
N SER A 7 -25.48 5.28 9.32
CA SER A 7 -26.07 6.01 8.19
C SER A 7 -25.76 7.51 8.19
N CYS A 8 -25.37 8.08 9.34
CA CYS A 8 -24.97 9.49 9.42
C CYS A 8 -23.50 9.68 9.00
N LEU A 9 -22.59 8.81 9.45
CA LEU A 9 -21.17 8.85 9.07
C LEU A 9 -20.93 8.65 7.57
N GLN A 10 -21.78 7.86 6.92
CA GLN A 10 -21.68 7.59 5.48
C GLN A 10 -22.04 8.82 4.61
N ARG A 11 -22.70 9.84 5.18
CA ARG A 11 -23.08 11.07 4.49
C ARG A 11 -21.97 12.12 4.48
N ASP A 12 -21.11 12.15 5.49
CA ASP A 12 -20.06 13.18 5.63
C ASP A 12 -18.82 12.88 4.76
N ILE A 13 -18.65 11.62 4.33
CA ILE A 13 -17.59 11.16 3.40
C ILE A 13 -18.16 10.91 1.99
N ALA A 14 -19.44 11.21 1.75
CA ALA A 14 -20.06 10.97 0.46
C ALA A 14 -19.54 11.97 -0.60
N LEU A 15 -18.60 11.52 -1.42
CA LEU A 15 -18.34 12.14 -2.72
C LEU A 15 -19.67 12.23 -3.47
N PRO A 16 -20.10 13.43 -3.91
CA PRO A 16 -21.28 13.56 -4.76
C PRO A 16 -21.14 12.63 -5.95
N SER A 17 -22.22 11.96 -6.34
CA SER A 17 -22.23 11.00 -7.46
C SER A 17 -21.84 11.61 -8.82
N ASN A 18 -21.62 12.93 -8.88
CA ASN A 18 -21.31 13.71 -10.08
C ASN A 18 -19.86 14.27 -10.09
N VAL A 19 -18.92 13.69 -9.35
CA VAL A 19 -17.52 14.13 -9.40
C VAL A 19 -16.73 13.31 -10.42
N SER A 20 -16.06 13.99 -11.35
CA SER A 20 -15.18 13.34 -12.33
C SER A 20 -13.97 12.68 -11.64
N SER A 21 -13.81 11.36 -11.83
CA SER A 21 -12.70 10.60 -11.25
C SER A 21 -11.32 11.15 -11.61
N LYS A 22 -11.16 11.75 -12.81
CA LYS A 22 -9.91 12.38 -13.24
C LYS A 22 -9.55 13.60 -12.39
N LYS A 23 -10.54 14.42 -12.02
CA LYS A 23 -10.31 15.60 -11.18
C LYS A 23 -9.86 15.16 -9.80
N VAL A 24 -10.56 14.20 -9.18
CA VAL A 24 -10.17 13.65 -7.87
C VAL A 24 -8.74 13.12 -7.91
N PHE A 25 -8.42 12.29 -8.91
CA PHE A 25 -7.07 11.75 -9.08
C PHE A 25 -6.00 12.85 -9.15
N TRP A 26 -6.16 13.85 -10.03
CA TRP A 26 -5.15 14.89 -10.20
C TRP A 26 -5.01 15.81 -8.99
N TYR A 27 -6.10 16.17 -8.32
CA TYR A 27 -6.02 16.97 -7.09
C TYR A 27 -5.33 16.21 -5.95
N THR A 28 -5.65 14.94 -5.77
CA THR A 28 -4.99 14.09 -4.76
C THR A 28 -3.52 13.87 -5.10
N PHE A 29 -3.20 13.54 -6.35
CA PHE A 29 -1.84 13.32 -6.81
C PHE A 29 -0.98 14.59 -6.67
N ALA A 30 -1.48 15.73 -7.16
CA ALA A 30 -0.74 16.99 -7.08
C ALA A 30 -0.51 17.43 -5.63
N GLY A 31 -1.51 17.30 -4.76
CA GLY A 31 -1.36 17.64 -3.34
C GLY A 31 -0.27 16.81 -2.65
N ILE A 32 -0.28 15.50 -2.86
CA ILE A 32 0.74 14.60 -2.29
C ILE A 32 2.11 14.86 -2.93
N ALA A 33 2.17 14.98 -4.26
CA ALA A 33 3.43 15.19 -4.98
C ALA A 33 4.12 16.50 -4.55
N VAL A 34 3.38 17.60 -4.43
CA VAL A 34 3.94 18.89 -4.01
C VAL A 34 4.45 18.80 -2.57
N ALA A 35 3.68 18.19 -1.66
CA ALA A 35 4.08 18.05 -0.26
C ALA A 35 5.35 17.19 -0.12
N LEU A 36 5.39 16.04 -0.79
CA LEU A 36 6.56 15.14 -0.78
C LEU A 36 7.78 15.82 -1.40
N PHE A 37 7.62 16.46 -2.56
CA PHE A 37 8.71 17.14 -3.24
C PHE A 37 9.30 18.26 -2.37
N ALA A 38 8.47 19.07 -1.73
CA ALA A 38 8.92 20.14 -0.84
C ALA A 38 9.71 19.58 0.37
N MET A 39 9.24 18.49 0.98
CA MET A 39 9.93 17.87 2.11
C MET A 39 11.24 17.18 1.70
N MET A 40 11.27 16.52 0.56
CA MET A 40 12.49 15.90 0.03
C MET A 40 13.54 16.97 -0.33
N LEU A 41 13.12 18.08 -0.94
CA LEU A 41 13.99 19.19 -1.27
C LEU A 41 14.58 19.82 0.01
N LEU A 42 13.76 20.06 1.02
CA LEU A 42 14.22 20.55 2.33
C LEU A 42 15.25 19.59 2.95
N GLY A 43 14.95 18.29 3.00
CA GLY A 43 15.86 17.28 3.52
C GLY A 43 17.19 17.23 2.77
N ALA A 44 17.16 17.30 1.43
CA ALA A 44 18.35 17.30 0.60
C ALA A 44 19.22 18.55 0.83
N LEU A 45 18.61 19.73 0.93
CA LEU A 45 19.34 20.97 1.23
C LEU A 45 19.99 20.92 2.61
N LEU A 46 19.29 20.42 3.63
CA LEU A 46 19.83 20.30 4.98
C LEU A 46 20.95 19.25 5.06
N ALA A 47 20.83 18.14 4.34
CA ALA A 47 21.85 17.10 4.29
C ALA A 47 23.18 17.59 3.67
N VAL A 48 23.14 18.53 2.71
CA VAL A 48 24.34 19.12 2.13
C VAL A 48 25.00 20.13 3.07
N GLN A 49 24.21 20.86 3.86
CA GLN A 49 24.69 21.97 4.68
C GLN A 49 25.16 21.54 6.08
N ILE A 50 24.58 20.48 6.64
CA ILE A 50 24.85 20.01 8.00
C ILE A 50 25.52 18.63 7.93
N PRO A 51 26.82 18.54 8.26
CA PRO A 51 27.48 17.25 8.44
C PRO A 51 26.71 16.42 9.47
N THR A 52 26.48 15.13 9.24
CA THR A 52 25.69 14.21 10.10
C THR A 52 24.18 14.49 10.21
N PHE A 53 23.59 15.34 9.37
CA PHE A 53 22.12 15.53 9.36
C PHE A 53 21.35 14.21 9.21
N SER A 54 21.89 13.29 8.41
CA SER A 54 21.31 11.97 8.13
C SER A 54 21.16 11.11 9.39
N ASP A 55 22.08 11.27 10.35
CA ASP A 55 22.18 10.40 11.53
C ASP A 55 21.09 10.75 12.56
N ASN A 56 20.72 12.03 12.64
CA ASN A 56 19.63 12.50 13.49
C ASN A 56 18.90 13.68 12.84
N SER A 57 18.13 13.39 11.79
CA SER A 57 17.44 14.42 11.00
C SER A 57 16.41 15.20 11.81
N GLY A 58 15.67 14.52 12.69
CA GLY A 58 14.68 15.16 13.57
C GLY A 58 15.32 16.10 14.60
N GLY A 59 16.36 15.64 15.30
CA GLY A 59 17.07 16.46 16.28
C GLY A 59 17.84 17.61 15.65
N SER A 60 18.52 17.35 14.53
CA SER A 60 19.25 18.38 13.78
C SER A 60 18.32 19.49 13.28
N LEU A 61 17.13 19.12 12.80
CA LEU A 61 16.10 20.10 12.41
C LEU A 61 15.61 20.91 13.61
N ALA A 62 15.35 20.26 14.76
CA ALA A 62 14.91 20.94 15.97
C ALA A 62 15.95 21.93 16.51
N MET A 63 17.24 21.62 16.40
CA MET A 63 18.32 22.49 16.88
C MET A 63 18.43 23.79 16.09
N LEU A 64 18.01 23.83 14.81
CA LEU A 64 17.98 25.05 14.00
C LEU A 64 17.06 26.14 14.56
N PHE A 65 16.08 25.77 15.38
CA PHE A 65 15.12 26.69 16.00
C PHE A 65 15.62 27.29 17.33
N GLY A 66 16.85 26.95 17.78
CA GLY A 66 17.47 27.51 18.98
C GLY A 66 16.59 27.34 20.23
N SER A 67 16.21 28.44 20.87
CA SER A 67 15.38 28.43 22.08
C SER A 67 13.97 27.83 21.88
N PHE A 68 13.47 27.76 20.64
CA PHE A 68 12.17 27.13 20.34
C PHE A 68 12.27 25.63 20.06
N SER A 69 13.47 25.04 20.13
CA SER A 69 13.71 23.62 19.91
C SER A 69 12.79 22.67 20.71
N PRO A 70 12.48 22.93 22.00
CA PRO A 70 11.58 22.05 22.77
C PRO A 70 10.18 21.94 22.16
N ILE A 71 9.64 23.03 21.61
CA ILE A 71 8.32 23.02 20.95
C ILE A 71 8.38 22.16 19.70
N LEU A 72 9.47 22.26 18.93
CA LEU A 72 9.63 21.45 17.72
C LEU A 72 9.77 19.96 18.04
N TYR A 73 10.48 19.60 19.12
CA TYR A 73 10.53 18.21 19.57
C TYR A 73 9.15 17.66 19.94
N VAL A 74 8.32 18.43 20.64
CA VAL A 74 6.94 18.02 20.95
C VAL A 74 6.14 17.80 19.67
N LEU A 75 6.28 18.69 18.68
CA LEU A 75 5.60 18.54 17.39
C LEU A 75 6.09 17.34 16.58
N ILE A 76 7.41 17.07 16.57
CA ILE A 76 8.00 15.91 15.90
C ILE A 76 7.51 14.61 16.55
N VAL A 77 7.56 14.52 17.88
CA VAL A 77 7.06 13.35 18.63
C VAL A 77 5.57 13.16 18.38
N TYR A 78 4.78 14.23 18.37
CA TYR A 78 3.36 14.16 18.07
C TYR A 78 3.10 13.67 16.63
N ALA A 79 3.83 14.18 15.64
CA ALA A 79 3.71 13.73 14.26
C ALA A 79 4.10 12.24 14.10
N LEU A 80 5.17 11.80 14.78
CA LEU A 80 5.59 10.40 14.84
C LEU A 80 4.53 9.51 15.51
N LEU A 81 3.84 10.01 16.54
CA LEU A 81 2.72 9.29 17.15
C LEU A 81 1.57 9.14 16.16
N CYS A 82 1.19 10.21 15.46
CA CYS A 82 0.11 10.17 14.47
C CYS A 82 0.37 9.15 13.35
N ILE A 83 1.57 9.12 12.77
CA ILE A 83 1.89 8.16 11.70
C ILE A 83 1.90 6.71 12.21
N ASN A 84 2.36 6.47 13.45
CA ASN A 84 2.31 5.15 14.04
C ASN A 84 0.88 4.64 14.28
N VAL A 85 -0.06 5.53 14.63
CA VAL A 85 -1.48 5.19 14.73
C VAL A 85 -2.02 4.69 13.38
N PHE A 86 -1.65 5.35 12.27
CA PHE A 86 -2.02 4.88 10.93
C PHE A 86 -1.42 3.51 10.61
N ASN A 87 -0.17 3.25 11.00
CA ASN A 87 0.47 1.95 10.79
C ASN A 87 -0.22 0.83 11.58
N PHE A 88 -0.57 1.06 12.85
CA PHE A 88 -1.31 0.10 13.67
C PHE A 88 -2.71 -0.15 13.13
N TYR A 89 -3.39 0.89 12.66
CA TYR A 89 -4.71 0.75 12.03
C TYR A 89 -4.62 -0.09 10.75
N GLY A 90 -3.63 0.16 9.90
CA GLY A 90 -3.39 -0.62 8.68
C GLY A 90 -3.12 -2.09 8.98
N ALA A 91 -2.26 -2.38 9.95
CA ALA A 91 -1.97 -3.74 10.39
C ALA A 91 -3.22 -4.44 10.97
N PHE A 92 -4.02 -3.73 11.78
CA PHE A 92 -5.30 -4.25 12.27
C PHE A 92 -6.26 -4.61 11.14
N MET A 93 -6.41 -3.71 10.16
CA MET A 93 -7.28 -3.96 8.99
C MET A 93 -6.81 -5.16 8.19
N ALA A 94 -5.50 -5.33 7.95
CA ALA A 94 -4.94 -6.47 7.24
C ALA A 94 -5.19 -7.81 7.96
N VAL A 95 -5.02 -7.84 9.29
CA VAL A 95 -5.29 -9.04 10.10
C VAL A 95 -6.77 -9.40 10.05
N VAL A 96 -7.65 -8.41 10.23
CA VAL A 96 -9.10 -8.62 10.19
C VAL A 96 -9.56 -9.14 8.83
N THR A 97 -9.13 -8.51 7.73
CA THR A 97 -9.52 -8.93 6.37
C THR A 97 -8.95 -10.28 5.98
N THR A 98 -7.83 -10.71 6.59
CA THR A 98 -7.26 -12.05 6.38
C THR A 98 -8.02 -13.12 7.15
N ILE A 99 -8.46 -12.84 8.39
CA ILE A 99 -9.13 -13.83 9.25
C ILE A 99 -10.62 -13.96 8.91
N GLN A 100 -11.29 -12.85 8.57
CA GLN A 100 -12.73 -12.79 8.34
C GLN A 100 -13.26 -13.78 7.27
N PRO A 101 -12.54 -14.08 6.18
CA PRO A 101 -12.96 -15.10 5.22
C PRO A 101 -12.97 -16.53 5.77
N PHE A 102 -12.14 -16.83 6.77
CA PHE A 102 -11.99 -18.18 7.34
C PHE A 102 -12.86 -18.42 8.59
N GLY A 103 -13.48 -17.38 9.13
CA GLY A 103 -14.35 -17.50 10.30
C GLY A 103 -15.35 -16.35 10.38
N ASN A 104 -16.59 -16.67 10.77
CA ASN A 104 -17.68 -15.72 10.94
C ASN A 104 -17.51 -14.86 12.23
N MET A 105 -16.28 -14.36 12.48
CA MET A 105 -15.92 -13.62 13.67
C MET A 105 -16.38 -12.16 13.55
N ARG A 106 -17.32 -11.78 14.42
CA ARG A 106 -17.67 -10.37 14.61
C ARG A 106 -16.61 -9.72 15.51
N PHE A 107 -15.81 -8.82 14.94
CA PHE A 107 -14.79 -8.08 15.69
C PHE A 107 -15.43 -6.98 16.56
N GLY A 108 -15.80 -7.33 17.79
CA GLY A 108 -16.18 -6.39 18.84
C GLY A 108 -14.99 -5.60 19.37
N SER A 109 -15.25 -4.56 20.17
CA SER A 109 -14.23 -3.62 20.69
C SER A 109 -13.05 -4.33 21.36
N THR A 110 -13.34 -5.37 22.16
CA THR A 110 -12.33 -6.14 22.88
C THR A 110 -11.41 -6.94 21.94
N GLN A 111 -11.95 -7.58 20.90
CA GLN A 111 -11.12 -8.30 19.93
C GLN A 111 -10.19 -7.35 19.16
N ARG A 112 -10.66 -6.13 18.86
CA ARG A 112 -9.80 -5.12 18.20
C ARG A 112 -8.64 -4.69 19.08
N ALA A 113 -8.92 -4.43 20.37
CA ALA A 113 -7.88 -4.08 21.33
C ALA A 113 -6.84 -5.21 21.49
N VAL A 114 -7.28 -6.47 21.55
CA VAL A 114 -6.37 -7.63 21.64
C VAL A 114 -5.46 -7.72 20.42
N VAL A 115 -6.00 -7.60 19.20
CA VAL A 115 -5.20 -7.63 17.97
C VAL A 115 -4.21 -6.46 17.93
N MET A 116 -4.64 -5.26 18.28
CA MET A 116 -3.76 -4.08 18.32
C MET A 116 -2.62 -4.24 19.35
N ILE A 117 -2.92 -4.75 20.54
CA ILE A 117 -1.91 -5.00 21.58
C ILE A 117 -0.94 -6.09 21.11
N ALA A 118 -1.42 -7.16 20.48
CA ALA A 118 -0.56 -8.21 19.94
C ALA A 118 0.41 -7.67 18.87
N ILE A 119 -0.09 -6.82 17.96
CA ILE A 119 0.75 -6.15 16.96
C ILE A 119 1.76 -5.21 17.63
N ALA A 120 1.36 -4.47 18.67
CA ALA A 120 2.26 -3.60 19.42
C ALA A 120 3.39 -4.36 20.13
N ILE A 121 3.07 -5.49 20.76
CA ILE A 121 4.06 -6.38 21.38
C ILE A 121 5.00 -6.94 20.32
N ALA A 122 4.48 -7.42 19.19
CA ALA A 122 5.30 -7.94 18.10
C ALA A 122 6.27 -6.87 17.57
N ASN A 123 5.79 -5.63 17.37
CA ASN A 123 6.64 -4.51 16.96
C ASN A 123 7.70 -4.16 18.01
N ALA A 124 7.36 -4.16 19.30
CA ALA A 124 8.32 -3.89 20.38
C ALA A 124 9.42 -4.96 20.45
N VAL A 125 9.05 -6.24 20.28
CA VAL A 125 9.99 -7.35 20.22
C VAL A 125 10.90 -7.23 18.99
N LEU A 126 10.33 -6.94 17.82
CA LEU A 126 11.10 -6.76 16.59
C LEU A 126 12.06 -5.57 16.69
N SER A 127 11.64 -4.48 17.33
CA SER A 127 12.48 -3.32 17.60
C SER A 127 13.64 -3.65 18.54
N TYR A 128 13.44 -4.52 19.53
CA TYR A 128 14.50 -4.93 20.45
C TYR A 128 15.56 -5.80 19.76
N PHE A 129 15.15 -6.69 18.86
CA PHE A 129 16.08 -7.52 18.07
C PHE A 129 16.72 -6.78 16.89
N GLY A 130 16.30 -5.53 16.62
CA GLY A 130 16.77 -4.71 15.51
C GLY A 130 18.14 -4.05 15.72
N ASP A 131 18.92 -4.45 16.74
CA ASP A 131 20.27 -3.92 16.99
C ASP A 131 21.22 -4.31 15.84
N GLY A 132 21.48 -3.37 14.92
CA GLY A 132 22.32 -3.55 13.74
C GLY A 132 22.13 -2.46 12.68
N ASP A 133 22.49 -2.78 11.42
CA ASP A 133 22.34 -1.93 10.24
C ASP A 133 20.85 -1.82 9.81
N PHE A 134 20.01 -1.37 10.75
CA PHE A 134 18.55 -1.36 10.65
C PHE A 134 18.08 -0.65 9.39
N SER A 135 18.69 0.48 9.05
CA SER A 135 18.39 1.25 7.84
C SER A 135 18.52 0.38 6.58
N THR A 136 19.62 -0.39 6.49
CA THR A 136 19.86 -1.30 5.37
C THR A 136 18.82 -2.43 5.35
N MET A 137 18.58 -3.10 6.49
CA MET A 137 17.56 -4.17 6.56
C MET A 137 16.15 -3.65 6.23
N PHE A 138 15.79 -2.48 6.75
CA PHE A 138 14.50 -1.84 6.53
C PHE A 138 14.29 -1.48 5.06
N LEU A 139 15.29 -0.90 4.39
CA LEU A 139 15.22 -0.60 2.97
C LEU A 139 15.09 -1.88 2.13
N ASN A 140 15.83 -2.94 2.44
CA ASN A 140 15.68 -4.23 1.75
C ASN A 140 14.28 -4.82 1.95
N PHE A 141 13.70 -4.70 3.14
CA PHE A 141 12.33 -5.13 3.40
C PHE A 141 11.32 -4.31 2.58
N ILE A 142 11.49 -2.98 2.50
CA ILE A 142 10.66 -2.14 1.64
C ILE A 142 10.78 -2.56 0.18
N PHE A 143 11.99 -2.84 -0.32
CA PHE A 143 12.17 -3.28 -1.70
C PHE A 143 11.49 -4.62 -1.95
N LEU A 144 11.66 -5.59 -1.05
CA LEU A 144 11.00 -6.89 -1.13
C LEU A 144 9.47 -6.76 -1.20
N MET A 145 8.89 -5.94 -0.32
CA MET A 145 7.46 -5.63 -0.34
C MET A 145 7.06 -4.89 -1.62
N SER A 146 7.89 -3.97 -2.10
CA SER A 146 7.63 -3.20 -3.30
C SER A 146 7.56 -4.09 -4.55
N TYR A 147 8.47 -5.07 -4.69
CA TYR A 147 8.44 -6.04 -5.79
C TYR A 147 7.22 -6.97 -5.75
N ALA A 148 6.64 -7.22 -4.56
CA ALA A 148 5.35 -7.88 -4.48
C ALA A 148 4.19 -6.92 -4.82
N LEU A 149 4.25 -5.65 -4.41
CA LEU A 149 3.18 -4.67 -4.62
C LEU A 149 3.09 -4.16 -6.06
N ILE A 150 4.19 -4.05 -6.78
CA ILE A 150 4.22 -3.61 -8.18
C ILE A 150 3.31 -4.48 -9.08
N PRO A 151 3.48 -5.81 -9.16
CA PRO A 151 2.64 -6.64 -10.01
C PRO A 151 1.21 -6.71 -9.47
N TRP A 152 1.03 -6.70 -8.14
CA TRP A 152 -0.30 -6.64 -7.52
C TRP A 152 -1.06 -5.37 -7.93
N THR A 153 -0.44 -4.19 -7.86
CA THR A 153 -1.06 -2.93 -8.26
C THR A 153 -1.37 -2.91 -9.76
N ALA A 154 -0.46 -3.40 -10.61
CA ALA A 154 -0.69 -3.49 -12.05
C ALA A 154 -1.91 -4.37 -12.41
N ILE A 155 -2.01 -5.55 -11.79
CA ILE A 155 -3.13 -6.47 -11.97
C ILE A 155 -4.46 -5.80 -11.55
N ASN A 156 -4.50 -5.19 -10.37
CA ASN A 156 -5.69 -4.52 -9.86
C ASN A 156 -6.09 -3.31 -10.74
N LEU A 157 -5.11 -2.54 -11.21
CA LEU A 157 -5.37 -1.38 -12.06
C LEU A 157 -5.98 -1.80 -13.41
N VAL A 158 -5.46 -2.87 -14.02
CA VAL A 158 -6.00 -3.44 -15.25
C VAL A 158 -7.41 -4.00 -15.04
N ASP A 159 -7.64 -4.72 -13.94
CA ASP A 159 -8.98 -5.24 -13.61
C ASP A 159 -9.99 -4.09 -13.48
N TYR A 160 -9.64 -3.07 -12.69
CA TYR A 160 -10.55 -1.98 -12.34
C TYR A 160 -10.79 -1.03 -13.50
N TYR A 161 -9.74 -0.52 -14.15
CA TYR A 161 -9.89 0.54 -15.17
C TYR A 161 -10.14 0.00 -16.58
N VAL A 162 -9.55 -1.16 -16.93
CA VAL A 162 -9.59 -1.65 -18.32
C VAL A 162 -10.67 -2.70 -18.51
N LEU A 163 -10.70 -3.73 -17.68
CA LEU A 163 -11.60 -4.86 -17.84
C LEU A 163 -13.02 -4.57 -17.33
N ARG A 164 -13.14 -4.17 -16.07
CA ARG A 164 -14.44 -3.98 -15.39
C ARG A 164 -14.92 -2.53 -15.37
N ARG A 165 -14.04 -1.57 -15.70
CA ARG A 165 -14.35 -0.13 -15.82
C ARG A 165 -15.09 0.45 -14.60
N GLY A 166 -14.72 0.00 -13.40
CA GLY A 166 -15.33 0.41 -12.14
C GLY A 166 -16.69 -0.22 -11.82
N GLN A 167 -17.19 -1.16 -12.63
CA GLN A 167 -18.44 -1.88 -12.35
C GLN A 167 -18.15 -3.13 -11.52
N TYR A 168 -18.39 -3.04 -10.21
CA TYR A 168 -18.27 -4.15 -9.27
C TYR A 168 -19.58 -4.35 -8.50
N SER A 169 -20.04 -5.60 -8.46
CA SER A 169 -21.10 -6.01 -7.54
C SER A 169 -20.51 -6.17 -6.14
N VAL A 170 -20.90 -5.32 -5.19
CA VAL A 170 -20.45 -5.40 -3.78
C VAL A 170 -21.03 -6.65 -3.11
N ALA A 171 -22.26 -7.04 -3.47
CA ALA A 171 -22.91 -8.23 -2.93
C ALA A 171 -22.11 -9.50 -3.23
N ASP A 172 -21.64 -9.64 -4.48
CA ASP A 172 -20.90 -10.83 -4.89
C ASP A 172 -19.47 -10.89 -4.32
N ILE A 173 -18.91 -9.78 -3.82
CA ILE A 173 -17.58 -9.78 -3.15
C ILE A 173 -17.65 -10.53 -1.82
N PHE A 174 -18.80 -10.46 -1.14
CA PHE A 174 -19.02 -11.13 0.14
C PHE A 174 -19.63 -12.53 0.00
N ASP A 175 -19.96 -12.94 -1.23
CA ASP A 175 -20.49 -14.27 -1.53
C ASP A 175 -19.39 -15.18 -2.09
N PRO A 176 -18.96 -16.23 -1.35
CA PRO A 176 -17.97 -17.19 -1.83
C PRO A 176 -18.36 -17.90 -3.13
N ASP A 177 -19.67 -18.00 -3.41
CA ASP A 177 -20.22 -18.66 -4.60
C ASP A 177 -20.69 -17.64 -5.66
N GLY A 178 -20.39 -16.35 -5.46
CA GLY A 178 -20.69 -15.26 -6.38
C GLY A 178 -19.78 -15.22 -7.62
N ILE A 179 -19.95 -14.19 -8.47
CA ILE A 179 -19.27 -14.06 -9.77
C ILE A 179 -17.72 -14.02 -9.69
N TYR A 180 -17.17 -13.71 -8.52
CA TYR A 180 -15.72 -13.66 -8.31
C TYR A 180 -15.15 -15.01 -7.86
N GLY A 181 -15.99 -15.87 -7.27
CA GLY A 181 -15.60 -17.16 -6.70
C GLY A 181 -14.57 -17.05 -5.57
N ARG A 182 -14.17 -18.20 -5.03
CA ARG A 182 -13.20 -18.27 -3.91
C ARG A 182 -11.76 -17.99 -4.32
N PHE A 183 -11.38 -18.45 -5.52
CA PHE A 183 -10.02 -18.33 -6.04
C PHE A 183 -10.04 -17.99 -7.52
N ASN A 184 -9.24 -16.99 -7.90
CA ASN A 184 -9.01 -16.67 -9.30
C ASN A 184 -7.62 -17.19 -9.73
N PRO A 185 -7.52 -18.39 -10.32
CA PRO A 185 -6.23 -18.98 -10.70
C PRO A 185 -5.49 -18.13 -11.76
N ILE A 186 -6.23 -17.35 -12.57
CA ILE A 186 -5.62 -16.41 -13.52
C ILE A 186 -4.88 -15.29 -12.78
N ALA A 187 -5.51 -14.69 -11.76
CA ALA A 187 -4.89 -13.63 -10.98
C ALA A 187 -3.69 -14.15 -10.17
N ILE A 188 -3.84 -15.31 -9.53
CA ILE A 188 -2.77 -15.95 -8.76
C ILE A 188 -1.59 -16.30 -9.68
N GLY A 189 -1.86 -16.92 -10.84
CA GLY A 189 -0.84 -17.24 -11.82
C GLY A 189 -0.13 -15.98 -12.34
N ALA A 190 -0.88 -14.96 -12.76
CA ALA A 190 -0.31 -13.70 -13.23
C ALA A 190 0.57 -13.03 -12.17
N PHE A 191 0.15 -13.06 -10.90
CA PHE A 191 0.92 -12.52 -9.79
C PHE A 191 2.23 -13.27 -9.58
N VAL A 192 2.18 -14.61 -9.46
CA VAL A 192 3.38 -15.43 -9.23
C VAL A 192 4.36 -15.30 -10.39
N PHE A 193 3.89 -15.39 -11.63
CA PHE A 193 4.76 -15.28 -12.81
C PHE A 193 5.34 -13.87 -12.99
N ALA A 194 4.60 -12.82 -12.64
CA ALA A 194 5.12 -11.46 -12.67
C ALA A 194 6.23 -11.26 -11.63
N VAL A 195 6.03 -11.71 -10.39
CA VAL A 195 7.08 -11.67 -9.35
C VAL A 195 8.32 -12.46 -9.79
N LEU A 196 8.15 -13.65 -10.36
CA LEU A 196 9.27 -14.44 -10.88
C LEU A 196 10.01 -13.74 -12.03
N ALA A 197 9.28 -13.02 -12.90
CA ALA A 197 9.87 -12.27 -14.01
C ALA A 197 10.67 -11.04 -13.54
N GLU A 198 10.40 -10.52 -12.35
CA GLU A 198 11.14 -9.39 -11.77
C GLU A 198 12.48 -9.82 -11.18
N ILE A 199 12.61 -11.06 -10.68
CA ILE A 199 13.81 -11.58 -10.01
C ILE A 199 15.14 -11.26 -10.74
N PRO A 200 15.24 -11.36 -12.08
CA PRO A 200 16.47 -11.04 -12.80
C PRO A 200 16.85 -9.55 -12.80
N PHE A 201 15.89 -8.66 -12.56
CA PHE A 201 15.99 -7.19 -12.67
C PHE A 201 16.03 -6.47 -11.32
N ILE A 202 15.89 -7.22 -10.22
CA ILE A 202 15.95 -6.70 -8.85
C ILE A 202 17.39 -6.31 -8.50
N SER A 203 17.53 -5.17 -7.82
CA SER A 203 18.78 -4.75 -7.20
C SER A 203 18.55 -4.40 -5.73
N MET A 204 18.95 -5.32 -4.85
CA MET A 204 18.95 -5.14 -3.40
C MET A 204 20.37 -5.30 -2.86
N TYR A 205 20.60 -4.86 -1.62
CA TYR A 205 21.90 -5.03 -0.95
C TYR A 205 22.29 -6.50 -0.78
N TYR A 206 21.32 -7.36 -0.44
CA TYR A 206 21.55 -8.80 -0.22
C TYR A 206 21.46 -9.65 -1.49
N TYR A 207 20.87 -9.13 -2.56
CA TYR A 207 20.66 -9.86 -3.81
C TYR A 207 20.57 -8.92 -5.00
N THR A 208 21.39 -9.17 -6.01
CA THR A 208 21.32 -8.46 -7.29
C THR A 208 21.11 -9.47 -8.40
N GLY A 209 20.05 -9.28 -9.19
CA GLY A 209 19.75 -10.14 -10.32
C GLY A 209 20.79 -10.01 -11.45
N PRO A 210 20.96 -11.03 -12.30
CA PRO A 210 21.98 -11.05 -13.35
C PRO A 210 21.87 -9.88 -14.34
N VAL A 211 20.64 -9.42 -14.65
CA VAL A 211 20.44 -8.29 -15.57
C VAL A 211 20.73 -6.96 -14.86
N ALA A 212 20.32 -6.82 -13.60
CA ALA A 212 20.64 -5.65 -12.79
C ALA A 212 22.15 -5.49 -12.58
N ALA A 213 22.88 -6.59 -12.34
CA ALA A 213 24.33 -6.59 -12.18
C ALA A 213 25.04 -6.12 -13.47
N TYR A 214 24.59 -6.57 -14.64
CA TYR A 214 25.13 -6.15 -15.93
C TYR A 214 24.93 -4.65 -16.21
N LEU A 215 23.85 -4.07 -15.69
CA LEU A 215 23.49 -2.67 -15.89
C LEU A 215 24.03 -1.73 -14.80
N GLY A 216 24.98 -2.21 -13.98
CA GLY A 216 25.62 -1.39 -12.94
C GLY A 216 24.83 -1.31 -11.64
N ASN A 217 24.12 -2.39 -11.27
CA ASN A 217 23.29 -2.50 -10.06
C ASN A 217 22.07 -1.57 -10.05
N ILE A 218 21.56 -1.21 -11.23
CA ILE A 218 20.32 -0.42 -11.37
C ILE A 218 19.11 -1.34 -11.16
N ASP A 219 18.19 -0.92 -10.30
CA ASP A 219 16.89 -1.58 -10.13
C ASP A 219 15.94 -1.25 -11.29
N LEU A 220 15.58 -2.27 -12.07
CA LEU A 220 14.63 -2.17 -13.17
C LEU A 220 13.41 -3.09 -12.99
N ALA A 221 13.23 -3.67 -11.80
CA ALA A 221 12.14 -4.60 -11.53
C ALA A 221 10.77 -3.97 -11.82
N TRP A 222 10.58 -2.69 -11.47
CA TRP A 222 9.30 -2.00 -11.72
C TRP A 222 8.95 -1.83 -13.21
N ILE A 223 9.95 -1.63 -14.07
CA ILE A 223 9.76 -1.46 -15.52
C ILE A 223 9.26 -2.75 -16.14
N VAL A 224 9.69 -3.90 -15.61
CA VAL A 224 9.29 -5.22 -16.09
C VAL A 224 7.99 -5.68 -15.40
N GLY A 225 7.90 -5.47 -14.09
CA GLY A 225 6.80 -5.90 -13.24
C GLY A 225 5.44 -5.37 -13.65
N VAL A 226 5.37 -4.07 -13.94
CA VAL A 226 4.11 -3.42 -14.37
C VAL A 226 3.57 -4.02 -15.67
N PRO A 227 4.30 -4.00 -16.81
CA PRO A 227 3.79 -4.55 -18.06
C PRO A 227 3.61 -6.06 -18.00
N VAL A 228 4.51 -6.81 -17.36
CA VAL A 228 4.36 -8.27 -17.24
C VAL A 228 3.12 -8.63 -16.42
N GLY A 229 2.94 -8.05 -15.24
CA GLY A 229 1.74 -8.26 -14.43
C GLY A 229 0.45 -7.84 -15.16
N ALA A 230 0.48 -6.68 -15.83
CA ALA A 230 -0.65 -6.20 -16.62
C ALA A 230 -1.02 -7.15 -17.76
N CYS A 231 -0.04 -7.58 -18.57
CA CYS A 231 -0.28 -8.46 -19.72
C CYS A 231 -0.70 -9.86 -19.30
N LEU A 232 0.00 -10.46 -18.32
CA LEU A 232 -0.31 -11.81 -17.83
C LEU A 232 -1.71 -11.91 -17.24
N TYR A 233 -2.24 -10.82 -16.69
CA TYR A 233 -3.62 -10.78 -16.22
C TYR A 233 -4.63 -10.41 -17.32
N TYR A 234 -4.31 -9.41 -18.14
CA TYR A 234 -5.23 -8.85 -19.13
C TYR A 234 -5.72 -9.88 -20.14
N PHE A 235 -4.81 -10.62 -20.79
CA PHE A 235 -5.19 -11.51 -21.90
C PHE A 235 -6.06 -12.69 -21.43
N PRO A 236 -5.68 -13.45 -20.38
CA PRO A 236 -6.48 -14.59 -19.96
C PRO A 236 -7.80 -14.16 -19.32
N MET A 237 -7.80 -13.05 -18.57
CA MET A 237 -9.02 -12.56 -17.92
C MET A 237 -10.02 -12.00 -18.95
N ARG A 238 -9.54 -11.28 -19.97
CA ARG A 238 -10.38 -10.85 -21.09
C ARG A 238 -11.03 -12.05 -21.81
N ALA A 239 -10.25 -13.09 -22.09
CA ALA A 239 -10.76 -14.31 -22.72
C ALA A 239 -11.83 -15.01 -21.86
N ARG A 240 -11.63 -15.07 -20.54
CA ARG A 240 -12.62 -15.62 -19.60
C ARG A 240 -13.90 -14.80 -19.58
N LEU A 241 -13.80 -13.47 -19.46
CA LEU A 241 -14.96 -12.57 -19.43
C LEU A 241 -15.78 -12.64 -20.73
N SER A 242 -15.12 -12.75 -21.88
CA SER A 242 -15.80 -12.95 -23.18
C SER A 242 -16.52 -14.30 -23.27
N ARG A 243 -16.00 -15.36 -22.66
CA ARG A 243 -16.62 -16.69 -22.65
C ARG A 243 -17.81 -16.80 -21.69
N THR A 244 -17.76 -16.12 -20.55
CA THR A 244 -18.79 -16.23 -19.50
C THR A 244 -19.93 -15.20 -19.67
N GLY A 245 -19.83 -14.26 -20.61
CA GLY A 245 -20.87 -13.23 -20.84
C GLY A 245 -21.03 -12.22 -19.70
N LEU A 246 -20.17 -12.26 -18.68
CA LEU A 246 -20.24 -11.44 -17.46
C LEU A 246 -20.09 -9.93 -17.70
N VAL A 247 -19.74 -9.52 -18.92
CA VAL A 247 -19.68 -8.11 -19.31
C VAL A 247 -21.09 -7.51 -19.47
N GLN A 248 -22.13 -8.31 -19.74
CA GLN A 248 -23.50 -7.81 -19.96
C GLN A 248 -24.38 -7.73 -18.71
N THR A 249 -24.05 -8.45 -17.64
CA THR A 249 -24.89 -8.48 -16.43
C THR A 249 -24.67 -7.27 -15.52
N ALA A 250 -23.49 -6.64 -15.57
CA ALA A 250 -23.16 -5.47 -14.75
C ALA A 250 -23.85 -4.17 -15.19
N THR A 251 -24.43 -4.14 -16.40
CA THR A 251 -25.17 -2.99 -16.94
C THR A 251 -26.64 -2.92 -16.55
N ARG A 252 -27.14 -3.85 -15.72
CA ARG A 252 -28.53 -3.85 -15.23
C ARG A 252 -28.60 -3.58 -13.74
N TRP A 253 -28.32 -2.34 -13.33
CA TRP A 253 -28.82 -1.75 -12.09
C TRP A 253 -29.08 -0.26 -12.33
#